data_AF-A0A1A8FGX7-F1
#
_entry.id   AF-A0A1A8FGX7-F1
#
_cell.length_a   1.000
_cell.length_b   1.000
_cell.length_c   1.000
_cell.angle_alpha   90.00
_cell.angle_beta   90.00
_cell.angle_gamma   90.00
#
_symmetry.space_group_name_H-M   'P 1'
#
loop_
_entity.id
_entity.type
_entity.pdbx_description
1 polymer ?
#
loop_
_entity_poly.entity_id
_entity_poly.type
_entity_poly.pdbx_seq_one_letter_code
_entity_poly.pdbx_strand_id
1 'polypeptide(L)' 'GKSGTMGTSGRTCNSSSPGLDGCELLCCGRGFKTQTESVTERCHCTFHWCCHVSCLNCTSSRTLHQCL' A
#
# COMPACT_ATOMS: atom_id res chain seq x y z
N GLY A 1 -17.94 -23.96 -16.23
CA GLY A 1 -17.08 -24.00 -15.02
C GLY A 1 -17.43 -22.83 -14.12
N LYS A 2 -17.42 -23.00 -12.80
CA LYS A 2 -17.63 -21.87 -11.88
C LYS A 2 -16.41 -20.95 -11.95
N SER A 3 -16.61 -19.72 -12.43
CA SER A 3 -15.62 -18.66 -12.28
C SER A 3 -15.62 -18.24 -10.81
N GLY A 4 -14.65 -18.72 -10.04
CA GLY A 4 -14.41 -18.24 -8.68
C GLY A 4 -13.74 -16.87 -8.70
N THR A 5 -13.73 -16.20 -7.55
CA THR A 5 -12.95 -14.98 -7.34
C THR A 5 -11.49 -15.32 -7.04
N MET A 6 -10.56 -14.49 -7.52
CA MET A 6 -9.16 -14.55 -7.07
C MET A 6 -9.10 -14.33 -5.56
N GLY A 7 -8.34 -15.19 -4.86
CA GLY A 7 -8.15 -15.15 -3.42
C GLY A 7 -7.51 -13.86 -2.91
N THR A 8 -7.09 -13.86 -1.64
CA THR A 8 -6.53 -12.66 -0.99
C THR A 8 -5.01 -12.59 -0.96
N SER A 9 -4.31 -13.66 -1.37
CA SER A 9 -2.85 -13.67 -1.49
C SER A 9 -2.33 -12.50 -2.33
N GLY A 10 -1.30 -11.82 -1.83
CA GLY A 10 -0.70 -10.63 -2.45
C GLY A 10 -1.45 -9.32 -2.22
N ARG A 11 -2.65 -9.32 -1.62
CA ARG A 11 -3.36 -8.08 -1.28
C ARG A 11 -2.69 -7.36 -0.12
N THR A 12 -2.55 -6.04 -0.24
CA THR A 12 -2.09 -5.19 0.87
C THR A 12 -3.15 -5.14 1.96
N CYS A 13 -2.74 -5.27 3.21
CA CYS A 13 -3.61 -5.22 4.38
C CYS A 13 -3.06 -4.23 5.42
N ASN A 14 -3.90 -3.82 6.36
CA ASN A 14 -3.49 -2.96 7.46
C ASN A 14 -3.23 -3.82 8.71
N SER A 15 -1.98 -3.90 9.19
CA SER A 15 -1.67 -4.75 10.35
C SER A 15 -2.11 -4.16 11.69
N SER A 16 -2.39 -2.85 11.74
CA SER A 16 -2.83 -2.18 12.97
C SER A 16 -4.35 -2.05 13.09
N SER A 17 -5.10 -2.35 12.03
CA SER A 17 -6.57 -2.33 12.08
C SER A 17 -7.11 -3.65 12.61
N PRO A 18 -8.02 -3.63 13.60
CA PRO A 18 -8.77 -4.81 14.02
C PRO A 18 -9.99 -5.10 13.12
N GLY A 19 -10.28 -4.24 12.14
CA GLY A 19 -11.47 -4.32 11.28
C GLY A 19 -11.31 -5.21 10.05
N LEU A 20 -12.25 -5.09 9.11
CA LEU A 20 -12.26 -5.84 7.84
C LEU A 20 -11.06 -5.52 6.93
N ASP A 21 -10.46 -4.34 7.11
CA ASP A 21 -9.20 -3.90 6.50
C ASP A 21 -7.95 -4.44 7.21
N GLY A 22 -8.16 -5.04 8.39
CA GLY A 22 -7.16 -5.74 9.19
C GLY A 22 -6.61 -6.97 8.49
N CYS A 23 -5.30 -7.19 8.59
CA CYS A 23 -4.65 -8.35 7.97
C CYS A 23 -5.22 -9.70 8.43
N GLU A 24 -5.70 -9.81 9.67
CA GLU A 24 -6.30 -11.06 10.17
C GLU A 24 -7.54 -11.47 9.37
N LEU A 25 -8.47 -10.54 9.20
CA LEU A 25 -9.72 -10.75 8.46
C LEU A 25 -9.47 -10.78 6.94
N LEU A 26 -8.71 -9.82 6.41
CA LEU A 26 -8.47 -9.68 4.97
C LEU A 26 -7.64 -10.85 4.40
N CYS A 27 -6.72 -11.40 5.18
CA CYS A 27 -5.94 -12.58 4.80
C CYS A 27 -6.61 -13.90 5.23
N CYS A 28 -7.85 -13.86 5.73
CA CYS A 28 -8.64 -15.02 6.14
C CYS A 28 -7.92 -15.92 7.15
N GLY A 29 -7.16 -15.33 8.09
CA GLY A 29 -6.38 -16.05 9.09
C GLY A 29 -5.12 -16.77 8.57
N ARG A 30 -4.78 -16.65 7.27
CA ARG A 30 -3.56 -17.27 6.70
C ARG A 30 -2.26 -16.55 7.07
N GLY A 31 -2.36 -15.37 7.67
CA GLY A 31 -1.22 -14.51 7.96
C GLY A 31 -0.81 -13.60 6.80
N PHE A 32 0.25 -12.83 7.01
CA PHE A 32 0.76 -11.83 6.07
C PHE A 32 2.27 -11.67 6.21
N LYS A 33 2.94 -11.25 5.14
CA LYS A 33 4.35 -10.86 5.15
C LYS A 33 4.47 -9.34 5.29
N THR A 34 5.53 -8.89 5.94
CA THR A 34 5.86 -7.47 6.12
C THR A 34 7.16 -7.17 5.39
N GLN A 35 7.18 -6.11 4.58
CA GLN A 35 8.35 -5.67 3.82
C GLN A 35 8.50 -4.15 3.96
N THR A 36 9.73 -3.67 4.16
CA THR A 36 10.03 -2.24 4.20
C THR A 36 10.69 -1.86 2.88
N GLU A 37 10.07 -0.93 2.15
CA GLU A 37 10.55 -0.47 0.85
C GLU A 37 10.83 1.03 0.89
N SER A 38 11.93 1.45 0.24
CA SER A 38 12.22 2.86 0.02
C SER A 38 11.43 3.37 -1.19
N VAL A 39 10.40 4.16 -0.93
CA VAL A 39 9.55 4.74 -1.97
C VAL A 39 9.99 6.19 -2.19
N THR A 40 10.31 6.52 -3.44
CA THR A 40 10.57 7.90 -3.85
C THR A 40 9.33 8.48 -4.51
N GLU A 41 8.78 9.53 -3.94
CA GLU A 41 7.58 10.21 -4.43
C GLU A 41 7.82 11.71 -4.61
N ARG A 42 7.01 12.33 -5.47
CA ARG A 42 7.03 13.79 -5.63
C ARG A 42 6.31 14.42 -4.44
N CYS A 43 7.02 15.25 -3.70
CA CYS A 43 6.55 15.92 -2.51
C CYS A 43 6.78 17.44 -2.64
N HIS A 44 6.13 18.21 -1.77
CA HIS A 44 6.31 19.67 -1.66
C HIS A 44 6.19 20.39 -3.02
N CYS A 45 5.18 20.01 -3.80
CA CYS A 45 4.97 20.58 -5.12
C CYS A 45 4.48 22.03 -5.03
N THR A 46 5.17 22.94 -5.70
CA THR A 46 4.75 24.34 -5.88
C THR A 46 4.24 24.56 -7.29
N PHE A 47 3.03 25.10 -7.38
CA PHE A 47 2.47 25.56 -8.65
C PHE A 47 2.94 26.98 -8.94
N HIS A 48 3.55 27.17 -10.10
CA HIS A 48 3.98 28.46 -10.62
C HIS A 48 2.96 28.92 -11.66
N TRP A 49 2.31 30.06 -11.41
CA TRP A 49 1.33 30.64 -12.33
C TRP A 49 1.95 30.88 -13.72
N CYS A 50 1.18 30.52 -14.75
CA CYS A 50 1.59 30.08 -16.09
C CYS A 50 2.26 28.68 -16.14
N CYS A 51 1.46 27.68 -15.74
CA CYS A 51 1.51 26.26 -16.13
C CYS A 51 2.76 25.43 -15.79
N HIS A 52 3.54 25.80 -14.77
CA HIS A 52 4.65 24.97 -14.31
C HIS A 52 4.42 24.45 -12.89
N VAL A 53 4.69 23.17 -12.66
CA VAL A 53 4.72 22.57 -11.33
C VAL A 53 6.14 22.12 -11.05
N SER A 54 6.72 22.64 -9.99
CA SER A 54 8.02 22.20 -9.47
C SER A 54 7.78 21.33 -8.23
N CYS A 55 8.43 20.18 -8.14
CA CYS A 55 8.32 19.27 -6.99
C CYS A 55 9.70 18.79 -6.58
N LEU A 56 9.83 18.40 -5.31
CA LEU A 56 11.01 17.69 -4.80
C LEU A 56 10.77 16.17 -4.91
N ASN A 57 11.85 15.40 -5.05
CA ASN A 57 11.80 13.95 -4.89
C ASN A 57 12.10 13.61 -3.43
N CYS A 58 11.08 13.19 -2.68
CA CYS A 58 11.25 12.70 -1.31
C CYS A 58 11.36 11.19 -1.33
N THR A 59 12.39 10.65 -0.68
CA THR A 59 12.49 9.21 -0.41
C THR A 59 12.05 8.95 1.02
N SER A 60 11.09 8.05 1.20
CA SER A 60 10.59 7.63 2.51
C SER A 60 10.51 6.11 2.60
N SER A 61 10.79 5.56 3.78
CA SER A 61 10.63 4.15 4.07
C SER A 61 9.17 3.85 4.36
N ARG A 62 8.53 3.02 3.53
CA ARG A 62 7.15 2.56 3.76
C ARG A 62 7.15 1.08 4.10
N THR A 63 6.44 0.73 5.17
CA THR A 63 6.20 -0.66 5.57
C THR A 63 4.92 -1.14 4.91
N LEU A 64 5.03 -2.22 4.13
CA LEU A 64 3.93 -2.86 3.43
C LEU A 64 3.63 -4.21 4.08
N HIS A 65 2.34 -4.51 4.24
CA HIS A 65 1.86 -5.81 4.72
C HIS A 65 1.03 -6.46 3.63
N GLN A 66 1.36 -7.70 3.24
CA GLN A 66 0.67 -8.42 2.16
C GLN A 66 0.27 -9.81 2.61
N CYS A 67 -0.94 -10.25 2.26
CA CYS A 67 -1.41 -11.59 2.57
C CYS A 67 -0.58 -12.68 1.89
N LEU A 68 -0.42 -13.81 2.59
CA LEU A 68 0.22 -15.02 2.09
C LEU A 68 -0.69 -15.77 1.09
#